data_AF-A0A0A0CWR1-F1
#
_entry.id   AF-A0A0A0CWR1-F1
#
_cell.length_a   1.000
_cell.length_b   1.000
_cell.length_c   1.000
_cell.angle_alpha   90.00
_cell.angle_beta   90.00
_cell.angle_gamma   90.00
#
_symmetry.space_group_name_H-M   'P 1'
#
loop_
_entity.id
_entity.type
_entity.pdbx_description
1 polymer ?
#
loop_
_entity_poly.entity_id
_entity_poly.type
_entity_poly.pdbx_seq_one_letter_code
_entity_poly.pdbx_strand_id
1 'polypeptide(L)'
;MRSTGDEAEDRTRWFAGVMAGRGAGERRDPGIVVGDHTQALLVELETVFGAGAWVATTILSVAVIEAHLREQAMASGRAVDPYLNAGRLFAEAGLDERFDTLRRARNRALHVSDPPTLTVDMHWFEAERLEAEARFAIRLVAAALYGGALPEEPEEEA
;
A
#
# COMPACT_ATOMS: atom_id res chain seq x y z
N MET A 1 17.44 23.99 -2.58
CA MET A 1 16.40 23.40 -3.43
C MET A 1 16.93 22.03 -3.80
N ARG A 2 16.41 20.95 -3.18
CA ARG A 2 16.81 19.59 -3.57
C ARG A 2 16.38 19.38 -5.03
N SER A 3 17.16 18.62 -5.79
CA SER A 3 16.75 18.23 -7.14
C SER A 3 15.50 17.36 -7.04
N THR A 4 14.59 17.43 -8.02
CA THR A 4 13.45 16.49 -8.09
C THR A 4 13.90 15.02 -8.16
N GLY A 5 15.13 14.77 -8.63
CA GLY A 5 15.77 13.46 -8.55
C GLY A 5 16.08 13.03 -7.11
N ASP A 6 16.56 13.94 -6.27
CA ASP A 6 16.91 13.64 -4.87
C ASP A 6 15.65 13.25 -4.07
N GLU A 7 14.52 13.94 -4.31
CA GLU A 7 13.26 13.64 -3.64
C GLU A 7 12.68 12.28 -4.05
N ALA A 8 12.82 11.88 -5.32
CA ALA A 8 12.38 10.57 -5.78
C ALA A 8 13.22 9.45 -5.17
N GLU A 9 14.54 9.64 -5.11
CA GLU A 9 15.45 8.70 -4.45
C GLU A 9 15.17 8.57 -2.95
N ASP A 10 14.90 9.68 -2.27
CA ASP A 10 14.54 9.69 -0.85
C ASP A 10 13.25 8.88 -0.59
N ARG A 11 12.24 9.02 -1.46
CA ARG A 11 11.00 8.23 -1.37
C ARG A 11 11.23 6.75 -1.65
N THR A 12 12.00 6.41 -2.66
CA THR A 12 12.36 5.01 -2.95
C THR A 12 13.12 4.39 -1.76
N ARG A 13 14.05 5.13 -1.15
CA ARG A 13 14.77 4.68 0.06
C ARG A 13 13.84 4.46 1.24
N TRP A 14 12.91 5.38 1.47
CA TRP A 14 11.87 5.24 2.49
C TRP A 14 11.01 3.99 2.25
N PHE A 15 10.54 3.77 1.02
CA PHE A 15 9.74 2.60 0.63
C PHE A 15 10.49 1.30 0.91
N ALA A 16 11.75 1.21 0.49
CA ALA A 16 12.60 0.06 0.75
C ALA A 16 12.79 -0.18 2.26
N GLY A 17 12.93 0.89 3.06
CA GLY A 17 12.99 0.81 4.52
C GLY A 17 11.74 0.19 5.13
N VAL A 18 10.55 0.63 4.70
CA VAL A 18 9.26 0.08 5.14
C VAL A 18 9.11 -1.39 4.75
N MET A 19 9.44 -1.76 3.51
CA MET A 19 9.35 -3.15 3.03
C MET A 19 10.40 -4.08 3.64
N ALA A 20 11.54 -3.53 4.08
CA ALA A 20 12.53 -4.26 4.86
C ALA A 20 12.11 -4.49 6.32
N GLY A 21 11.05 -3.82 6.79
CA GLY A 21 10.57 -3.92 8.17
C GLY A 21 11.34 -3.06 9.17
N ARG A 22 12.09 -2.03 8.73
CA ARG A 22 12.69 -1.07 9.67
C ARG A 22 11.57 -0.39 10.48
N GLY A 23 11.69 -0.40 11.81
CA GLY A 23 10.67 0.13 12.73
C GLY A 23 9.59 -0.87 13.18
N ALA A 24 9.51 -2.07 12.58
CA ALA A 24 8.66 -3.16 13.07
C ALA A 24 9.55 -4.19 13.77
N GLY A 25 9.82 -4.00 15.08
CA GLY A 25 10.74 -4.82 15.87
C GLY A 25 10.68 -6.33 15.52
N GLU A 26 11.73 -6.83 14.88
CA GLU A 26 12.11 -8.24 14.59
C GLU A 26 11.01 -9.26 14.19
N ARG A 27 9.80 -8.85 13.83
CA ARG A 27 8.69 -9.76 13.47
C ARG A 27 8.41 -9.75 11.98
N ARG A 28 9.41 -10.10 11.17
CA ARG A 28 9.14 -10.60 9.82
C ARG A 28 8.96 -12.10 9.96
N ASP A 29 7.77 -12.62 9.67
CA ASP A 29 7.59 -14.08 9.64
C ASP A 29 8.32 -14.64 8.42
N PRO A 30 9.44 -15.38 8.58
CA PRO A 30 10.20 -15.91 7.46
C PRO A 30 9.43 -17.00 6.70
N GLY A 31 8.29 -17.47 7.23
CA GLY A 31 7.41 -18.43 6.57
C GLY A 31 6.47 -17.82 5.53
N ILE A 32 6.31 -16.49 5.47
CA ILE A 32 5.42 -15.87 4.47
C ILE A 32 6.16 -15.71 3.14
N VAL A 33 5.70 -16.47 2.14
CA VAL A 33 6.19 -16.38 0.76
C VAL A 33 5.31 -15.40 -0.03
N VAL A 34 5.91 -14.36 -0.60
CA VAL A 34 5.21 -13.44 -1.51
C VAL A 34 5.24 -14.05 -2.92
N GLY A 35 4.08 -14.21 -3.55
CA GLY A 35 3.97 -14.78 -4.89
C GLY A 35 4.40 -13.83 -6.00
N ASP A 36 4.71 -14.39 -7.18
CA ASP A 36 5.28 -13.68 -8.32
C ASP A 36 4.38 -12.51 -8.80
N HIS A 37 3.06 -12.68 -8.76
CA HIS A 37 2.15 -11.62 -9.19
C HIS A 37 2.16 -10.45 -8.21
N THR A 38 2.12 -10.74 -6.90
CA THR A 38 2.26 -9.71 -5.87
C THR A 38 3.60 -9.00 -5.98
N GLN A 39 4.69 -9.71 -6.24
CA GLN A 39 6.02 -9.11 -6.44
C GLN A 39 6.06 -8.15 -7.64
N ALA A 40 5.44 -8.51 -8.76
CA ALA A 40 5.36 -7.62 -9.92
C ALA A 40 4.60 -6.32 -9.58
N LEU A 41 3.48 -6.41 -8.85
CA LEU A 41 2.73 -5.23 -8.41
C LEU A 41 3.48 -4.38 -7.38
N LEU A 42 4.35 -4.97 -6.56
CA LEU A 42 5.21 -4.23 -5.64
C LEU A 42 6.22 -3.33 -6.37
N VAL A 43 6.77 -3.80 -7.50
CA VAL A 43 7.68 -2.98 -8.34
C VAL A 43 6.93 -1.78 -8.92
N GLU A 44 5.70 -1.98 -9.39
CA GLU A 44 4.85 -0.89 -9.85
C GLU A 44 4.51 0.08 -8.71
N LEU A 45 4.25 -0.43 -7.50
CA LEU A 45 3.94 0.37 -6.31
C LEU A 45 5.11 1.27 -5.91
N GLU A 46 6.33 0.72 -5.89
CA GLU A 46 7.56 1.48 -5.65
C GLU A 46 7.74 2.59 -6.69
N THR A 47 7.52 2.26 -7.97
CA THR A 47 7.67 3.20 -9.09
C THR A 47 6.72 4.39 -8.97
N VAL A 48 5.42 4.13 -8.73
CA VAL A 48 4.42 5.22 -8.63
C VAL A 48 4.63 6.06 -7.37
N PHE A 49 5.06 5.46 -6.26
CA PHE A 49 5.36 6.19 -5.03
C PHE A 49 6.61 7.07 -5.18
N GLY A 50 7.69 6.50 -5.73
CA GLY A 50 8.93 7.25 -6.02
C GLY A 50 8.67 8.43 -6.95
N ALA A 51 7.78 8.27 -7.93
CA ALA A 51 7.39 9.34 -8.86
C ALA A 51 6.42 10.40 -8.29
N GLY A 52 5.90 10.22 -7.07
CA GLY A 52 4.97 11.17 -6.46
C GLY A 52 3.50 11.00 -6.86
N ALA A 53 3.13 9.84 -7.41
CA ALA A 53 1.75 9.57 -7.84
C ALA A 53 0.92 9.01 -6.67
N TRP A 54 0.55 9.88 -5.72
CA TRP A 54 -0.08 9.51 -4.44
C TRP A 54 -1.38 8.74 -4.56
N VAL A 55 -2.30 9.21 -5.40
CA VAL A 55 -3.59 8.54 -5.62
C VAL A 55 -3.39 7.16 -6.23
N ALA A 56 -2.48 7.04 -7.21
CA ALA A 56 -2.14 5.77 -7.83
C ALA A 56 -1.52 4.81 -6.81
N THR A 57 -0.66 5.30 -5.92
CA THR A 57 -0.07 4.53 -4.82
C THR A 57 -1.16 3.92 -3.93
N THR A 58 -2.15 4.71 -3.52
CA THR A 58 -3.28 4.24 -2.69
C THR A 58 -4.12 3.17 -3.40
N ILE A 59 -4.42 3.35 -4.69
CA ILE A 59 -5.17 2.38 -5.49
C ILE A 59 -4.38 1.07 -5.62
N LEU A 60 -3.11 1.17 -5.98
CA LEU A 60 -2.25 0.02 -6.24
C LEU A 60 -1.92 -0.76 -4.96
N SER A 61 -1.85 -0.07 -3.81
CA SER A 61 -1.68 -0.70 -2.49
C SER A 61 -2.79 -1.70 -2.19
N VAL A 62 -4.05 -1.35 -2.51
CA VAL A 62 -5.18 -2.30 -2.37
C VAL A 62 -4.99 -3.48 -3.31
N ALA A 63 -4.59 -3.25 -4.56
CA ALA A 63 -4.36 -4.33 -5.53
C ALA A 63 -3.25 -5.31 -5.08
N VAL A 64 -2.16 -4.81 -4.50
CA VAL A 64 -1.07 -5.64 -3.95
C VAL A 64 -1.57 -6.53 -2.81
N ILE A 65 -2.31 -5.97 -1.85
CA ILE A 65 -2.87 -6.74 -0.72
C ILE A 65 -3.86 -7.79 -1.25
N GLU A 66 -4.72 -7.40 -2.19
CA GLU A 66 -5.68 -8.26 -2.86
C GLU A 66 -5.01 -9.43 -3.61
N ALA A 67 -3.91 -9.18 -4.31
CA ALA A 67 -3.11 -10.21 -4.97
C ALA A 67 -2.48 -11.16 -3.95
N HIS A 68 -1.85 -10.61 -2.90
CA HIS A 68 -1.18 -11.41 -1.88
C HIS A 68 -2.12 -12.40 -1.20
N LEU A 69 -3.27 -11.93 -0.73
CA LEU A 69 -4.25 -12.77 -0.04
C LEU A 69 -4.78 -13.90 -0.93
N ARG A 70 -4.98 -13.61 -2.22
CA ARG A 70 -5.43 -14.62 -3.19
C ARG A 70 -4.34 -15.65 -3.48
N GLU A 71 -3.09 -15.22 -3.66
CA GLU A 71 -1.96 -16.13 -3.83
C GLU A 71 -1.76 -17.02 -2.59
N GLN A 72 -1.88 -16.48 -1.37
CA GLN A 72 -1.83 -17.28 -0.12
C GLN A 72 -2.97 -18.31 -0.04
N ALA A 73 -4.20 -17.91 -0.41
CA ALA A 73 -5.34 -18.81 -0.41
C ALA A 73 -5.17 -19.93 -1.47
N MET A 74 -4.66 -19.61 -2.65
CA MET A 74 -4.33 -20.60 -3.68
C MET A 74 -3.23 -21.56 -3.22
N ALA A 75 -2.15 -21.05 -2.63
CA ALA A 75 -1.04 -21.86 -2.12
C ALA A 75 -1.46 -22.81 -0.98
N SER A 76 -2.45 -22.41 -0.17
CA SER A 76 -3.04 -23.25 0.89
C SER A 76 -4.12 -24.22 0.40
N GLY A 77 -4.41 -24.26 -0.91
CA GLY A 77 -5.41 -25.14 -1.49
C GLY A 77 -6.85 -24.72 -1.23
N ARG A 78 -7.09 -23.51 -0.73
CA ARG A 78 -8.45 -22.94 -0.62
C ARG A 78 -8.95 -22.54 -2.01
N ALA A 79 -10.23 -22.80 -2.27
CA ALA A 79 -10.90 -22.24 -3.43
C ALA A 79 -10.98 -20.71 -3.27
N VAL A 80 -10.51 -20.00 -4.29
CA VAL A 80 -10.54 -18.53 -4.33
C VAL A 80 -11.51 -18.10 -5.41
N ASP A 81 -12.52 -17.30 -5.03
CA ASP A 81 -13.34 -16.59 -6.01
C ASP A 81 -12.52 -15.40 -6.54
N PRO A 82 -12.12 -15.39 -7.83
CA PRO A 82 -11.34 -14.29 -8.39
C PRO A 82 -12.12 -12.97 -8.40
N TYR A 83 -13.46 -13.01 -8.32
CA TYR A 83 -14.33 -11.85 -8.32
C TYR A 83 -14.78 -11.41 -6.92
N LEU A 84 -14.26 -12.03 -5.87
CA LEU A 84 -14.55 -11.62 -4.50
C LEU A 84 -14.16 -10.15 -4.31
N ASN A 85 -15.08 -9.32 -3.79
CA ASN A 85 -14.76 -7.92 -3.56
C ASN A 85 -13.76 -7.77 -2.40
N ALA A 86 -12.94 -6.72 -2.46
CA ALA A 86 -11.90 -6.42 -1.47
C ALA A 86 -12.39 -6.42 -0.02
N GLY A 87 -13.60 -5.89 0.23
CA GLY A 87 -14.13 -5.79 1.59
C GLY A 87 -14.36 -7.16 2.22
N ARG A 88 -14.97 -8.07 1.45
CA ARG A 88 -15.17 -9.45 1.89
C ARG A 88 -13.86 -10.21 1.99
N LEU A 89 -12.94 -10.03 1.03
CA LEU A 89 -11.62 -10.64 1.08
C LEU A 89 -10.84 -10.24 2.34
N PHE A 90 -10.84 -8.94 2.69
CA PHE A 90 -10.13 -8.45 3.88
C PHE A 90 -10.76 -8.98 5.17
N ALA A 91 -12.10 -9.05 5.23
CA ALA A 91 -12.81 -9.62 6.38
C ALA A 91 -12.51 -11.12 6.55
N GLU A 92 -12.50 -11.90 5.46
CA GLU A 92 -12.17 -13.34 5.50
C GLU A 92 -10.71 -13.60 5.90
N ALA A 93 -9.81 -12.66 5.60
CA ALA A 93 -8.42 -12.68 6.03
C ALA A 93 -8.20 -12.19 7.48
N GLY A 94 -9.25 -11.72 8.17
CA GLY A 94 -9.15 -11.21 9.54
C GLY A 94 -8.38 -9.89 9.66
N LEU A 95 -8.31 -9.11 8.58
CA LEU A 95 -7.66 -7.81 8.59
C LEU A 95 -8.50 -6.78 9.38
N ASP A 96 -7.83 -5.89 10.11
CA ASP A 96 -8.49 -4.89 10.94
C ASP A 96 -9.07 -3.68 10.15
N GLU A 97 -9.73 -2.78 10.86
CA GLU A 97 -10.45 -1.62 10.30
C GLU A 97 -9.59 -0.64 9.48
N ARG A 98 -8.26 -0.66 9.67
CA ARG A 98 -7.34 0.19 8.90
C ARG A 98 -7.31 -0.22 7.43
N PHE A 99 -7.43 -1.52 7.16
CA PHE A 99 -7.55 -2.04 5.80
C PHE A 99 -8.88 -1.66 5.15
N ASP A 100 -9.97 -1.57 5.93
CA ASP A 100 -11.25 -1.05 5.41
C ASP A 100 -11.16 0.45 5.10
N THR A 101 -10.41 1.22 5.91
CA THR A 101 -10.13 2.63 5.64
C THR A 101 -9.41 2.81 4.30
N LEU A 102 -8.37 2.01 4.04
CA LEU A 102 -7.64 2.01 2.77
C LEU A 102 -8.56 1.60 1.60
N ARG A 103 -9.37 0.55 1.77
CA ARG A 103 -10.35 0.13 0.76
C ARG A 103 -11.33 1.25 0.41
N ARG A 104 -11.84 1.98 1.42
CA ARG A 104 -12.73 3.12 1.21
C ARG A 104 -12.02 4.26 0.50
N ALA A 105 -10.77 4.54 0.83
CA ALA A 105 -9.97 5.56 0.13
C ALA A 105 -9.83 5.23 -1.36
N ARG A 106 -9.47 4.00 -1.70
CA ARG A 106 -9.44 3.51 -3.09
C ARG A 106 -10.80 3.67 -3.77
N ASN A 107 -11.88 3.28 -3.11
CA ASN A 107 -13.22 3.38 -3.71
C ASN A 107 -13.61 4.83 -3.99
N ARG A 108 -13.34 5.77 -3.07
CA ARG A 108 -13.61 7.19 -3.32
C ARG A 108 -12.78 7.75 -4.47
N ALA A 109 -11.54 7.26 -4.65
CA ALA A 109 -10.69 7.66 -5.76
C ALA A 109 -11.18 7.13 -7.13
N LEU A 110 -11.78 5.93 -7.17
CA LEU A 110 -12.25 5.31 -8.42
C LEU A 110 -13.68 5.68 -8.81
N HIS A 111 -14.55 5.96 -7.84
CA HIS A 111 -15.96 6.19 -8.08
C HIS A 111 -16.27 7.68 -8.03
N VAL A 112 -16.88 8.18 -9.11
CA VAL A 112 -17.34 9.56 -9.22
C VAL A 112 -18.33 9.88 -8.09
N SER A 113 -18.12 11.02 -7.44
CA SER A 113 -18.98 11.56 -6.38
C SER A 113 -19.33 13.02 -6.67
N ASP A 114 -20.39 13.52 -6.03
CA ASP A 114 -20.76 14.93 -6.02
C ASP A 114 -20.88 15.42 -4.57
N PRO A 115 -19.99 16.32 -4.08
CA PRO A 115 -18.86 16.92 -4.80
C PRO A 115 -17.75 15.89 -5.15
N PRO A 116 -16.86 16.19 -6.11
CA PRO A 116 -15.79 15.29 -6.51
C PRO A 116 -14.83 15.02 -5.35
N THR A 117 -14.49 13.74 -5.14
CA THR A 117 -13.52 13.32 -4.11
C THR A 117 -12.11 13.84 -4.40
N LEU A 118 -11.71 13.88 -5.68
CA LEU A 118 -10.41 14.33 -6.12
C LEU A 118 -10.58 15.42 -7.18
N THR A 119 -9.84 16.50 -7.04
CA THR A 119 -9.74 17.57 -8.02
C THR A 119 -8.28 17.76 -8.43
N VAL A 120 -8.05 18.44 -9.56
CA VAL A 120 -6.70 18.81 -9.99
C VAL A 120 -6.02 19.65 -8.89
N ASP A 121 -6.70 20.66 -8.34
CA ASP A 121 -6.16 21.55 -7.31
C ASP A 121 -5.63 20.81 -6.07
N MET A 122 -6.27 19.71 -5.66
CA MET A 122 -5.82 18.90 -4.52
C MET A 122 -4.40 18.34 -4.74
N HIS A 123 -4.00 18.05 -5.97
CA HIS A 123 -2.63 17.56 -6.25
C HIS A 123 -1.56 18.63 -6.00
N TRP A 124 -1.91 19.92 -5.95
CA TRP A 124 -0.99 21.02 -5.69
C TRP A 124 -1.11 21.53 -4.25
N PHE A 125 -2.35 21.75 -3.79
CA PHE A 125 -2.60 22.39 -2.49
C PHE A 125 -2.77 21.39 -1.34
N GLU A 126 -2.97 20.10 -1.64
CA GLU A 126 -3.14 19.04 -0.64
C GLU A 126 -2.13 17.89 -0.87
N ALA A 127 -1.02 18.17 -1.55
CA ALA A 127 0.01 17.18 -1.87
C ALA A 127 0.53 16.44 -0.62
N GLU A 128 0.77 17.15 0.48
CA GLU A 128 1.22 16.58 1.75
C GLU A 128 0.18 15.61 2.35
N ARG A 129 -1.11 15.95 2.27
CA ARG A 129 -2.19 15.06 2.73
C ARG A 129 -2.25 13.79 1.88
N LEU A 130 -2.19 13.94 0.55
CA LEU A 130 -2.22 12.82 -0.38
C LEU A 130 -0.99 11.91 -0.19
N GLU A 131 0.18 12.49 0.04
CA GLU A 131 1.41 11.74 0.33
C GLU A 131 1.31 10.98 1.66
N ALA A 132 0.76 11.61 2.71
CA ALA A 132 0.53 10.94 4.01
C ALA A 132 -0.43 9.74 3.86
N GLU A 133 -1.48 9.87 3.06
CA GLU A 133 -2.39 8.76 2.74
C GLU A 133 -1.67 7.63 1.99
N ALA A 134 -0.80 7.98 1.03
CA ALA A 134 0.01 7.02 0.28
C ALA A 134 1.03 6.28 1.17
N ARG A 135 1.72 6.99 2.07
CA ARG A 135 2.62 6.40 3.06
C ARG A 135 1.88 5.43 3.99
N PHE A 136 0.71 5.83 4.47
CA PHE A 136 -0.14 4.96 5.28
C PHE A 136 -0.56 3.69 4.53
N ALA A 137 -0.93 3.82 3.25
CA ALA A 137 -1.26 2.68 2.39
C ALA A 137 -0.10 1.69 2.24
N ILE A 138 1.12 2.19 2.01
CA ILE A 138 2.34 1.36 1.90
C ILE A 138 2.65 0.62 3.20
N ARG A 139 2.47 1.27 4.35
CA ARG A 139 2.65 0.62 5.65
C ARG A 139 1.65 -0.52 5.88
N LEU A 140 0.41 -0.37 5.40
CA LEU A 140 -0.58 -1.45 5.41
C LEU A 140 -0.23 -2.59 4.45
N VAL A 141 0.35 -2.30 3.28
CA VAL A 141 0.90 -3.33 2.38
C VAL A 141 1.95 -4.15 3.11
N ALA A 142 2.95 -3.50 3.74
CA ALA A 142 3.98 -4.20 4.50
C ALA A 142 3.38 -5.05 5.64
N ALA A 143 2.40 -4.52 6.38
CA ALA A 143 1.72 -5.27 7.43
C ALA A 143 0.99 -6.51 6.90
N ALA A 144 0.29 -6.40 5.76
CA ALA A 144 -0.40 -7.52 5.13
C ALA A 144 0.57 -8.60 4.62
N LEU A 145 1.70 -8.20 4.02
CA LEU A 145 2.68 -9.12 3.46
C LEU A 145 3.50 -9.87 4.52
N TYR A 146 3.71 -9.27 5.68
CA TYR A 146 4.70 -9.78 6.64
C TYR A 146 4.13 -10.04 8.05
N GLY A 147 2.80 -9.96 8.22
CA GLY A 147 2.11 -10.41 9.44
C GLY A 147 2.38 -9.56 10.69
N GLY A 148 2.82 -8.30 10.51
CA GLY A 148 3.30 -7.44 11.58
C GLY A 148 2.33 -6.34 12.02
N ALA A 149 2.66 -5.68 13.14
CA ALA A 149 2.13 -4.34 13.43
C ALA A 149 2.55 -3.36 12.32
N LEU A 150 1.83 -2.24 12.17
CA LEU A 150 2.24 -1.20 11.22
C LEU A 150 3.70 -0.80 11.54
N PRO A 151 4.64 -0.93 10.58
CA PRO A 151 5.99 -0.44 10.79
C PRO A 151 5.92 1.04 11.19
N GLU A 152 6.73 1.48 12.15
CA GLU A 152 6.81 2.91 12.49
C GLU A 152 7.23 3.72 11.25
N GLU A 153 6.89 5.01 11.23
CA GLU A 153 7.49 5.91 10.24
C GLU A 153 9.02 5.82 10.42
N PRO A 154 9.80 5.42 9.40
CA PRO A 154 11.25 5.52 9.47
C PRO A 154 11.61 6.95 9.88
N GLU A 155 12.45 7.11 10.91
CA GLU A 155 12.99 8.43 11.27
C GLU A 155 13.61 9.04 10.01
N GLU A 156 13.15 10.22 9.60
CA GLU A 156 13.85 11.00 8.58
C GLU A 156 15.25 11.29 9.14
N GLU A 157 16.29 10.70 8.55
CA GLU A 157 17.67 11.10 8.87
C GLU A 157 17.78 12.60 8.54
N ALA A 158 17.83 13.42 9.60
CA ALA A 158 17.84 14.88 9.57
C ALA A 158 19.11 15.47 8.95
#